data_AF-A0A6P0K9M0-F1
#
_entry.id   AF-A0A6P0K9M0-F1
#
_cell.length_a   1.000
_cell.length_b   1.000
_cell.length_c   1.000
_cell.angle_alpha   90.00
_cell.angle_beta   90.00
_cell.angle_gamma   90.00
#
_symmetry.space_group_name_H-M   'P 1'
#
loop_
_entity.id
_entity.type
_entity.pdbx_description
1 polymer ?
#
loop_
_entity_poly.entity_id
_entity_poly.type
_entity_poly.pdbx_seq_one_letter_code
_entity_poly.pdbx_strand_id
1 'polypeptide(L)'
;MTVNDANDIIERIESGDWNNYDIESLRQLLQNNDCETLQQLSKYSVVISEGKDIHIGDRNYYSWNDEALSALVRMIQFGDVDEANLLVTKLNNARLQGEEGDRKTGSFYSYNIWLEDVFLENLHEFTENNRHIQQYIIKGQWDSRVYKEINAFGVRVDRPWGRNKKPHGHFTVEVEMLNGRVPQIKAYAARYDDSANNYAAGKTEQLISSKISEALRIF
;
A
#
# COMPACT_ATOMS: atom_id res chain seq x y z
N MET A 1 -16.34 -31.94 -1.08
CA MET A 1 -15.82 -30.56 -0.96
C MET A 1 -16.91 -29.78 -0.26
N THR A 2 -16.64 -29.25 0.92
CA THR A 2 -17.57 -28.36 1.63
C THR A 2 -17.70 -27.08 0.81
N VAL A 3 -18.92 -26.76 0.40
CA VAL A 3 -19.25 -25.42 -0.11
C VAL A 3 -18.97 -24.48 1.05
N ASN A 4 -17.99 -23.59 0.93
CA ASN A 4 -17.81 -22.53 1.92
C ASN A 4 -18.99 -21.58 1.75
N ASP A 5 -19.71 -21.27 2.83
CA ASP A 5 -20.82 -20.33 2.79
C ASP A 5 -20.30 -18.93 2.43
N ALA A 6 -21.12 -18.15 1.72
CA ALA A 6 -20.78 -16.81 1.26
C ALA A 6 -20.31 -15.90 2.41
N ASN A 7 -20.94 -16.05 3.59
CA ASN A 7 -20.56 -15.34 4.81
C ASN A 7 -19.12 -15.62 5.22
N ASP A 8 -18.72 -16.88 5.28
CA ASP A 8 -17.37 -17.26 5.71
C ASP A 8 -16.31 -16.70 4.74
N ILE A 9 -16.63 -16.67 3.45
CA ILE A 9 -15.76 -16.06 2.42
C ILE A 9 -15.67 -14.55 2.62
N ILE A 10 -16.80 -13.87 2.82
CA ILE A 10 -16.87 -12.42 3.05
C ILE A 10 -16.13 -12.03 4.33
N GLU A 11 -16.31 -12.77 5.44
CA GLU A 11 -15.62 -12.52 6.71
C GLU A 11 -14.10 -12.69 6.59
N ARG A 12 -13.62 -13.71 5.87
CA ARG A 12 -12.18 -13.85 5.57
C ARG A 12 -11.67 -12.74 4.65
N ILE A 13 -12.52 -12.26 3.74
CA ILE A 13 -12.18 -11.11 2.91
C ILE A 13 -11.99 -9.88 3.82
N GLU A 14 -13.00 -9.56 4.62
CA GLU A 14 -13.01 -8.46 5.58
C GLU A 14 -11.79 -8.48 6.52
N SER A 15 -11.42 -9.66 7.07
CA SER A 15 -10.25 -9.79 7.95
C SER A 15 -8.90 -9.71 7.22
N GLY A 16 -8.90 -9.85 5.90
CA GLY A 16 -7.68 -9.94 5.09
C GLY A 16 -7.00 -11.31 5.12
N ASP A 17 -7.68 -12.36 5.57
CA ASP A 17 -7.14 -13.74 5.60
C ASP A 17 -7.61 -14.61 4.42
N TRP A 18 -8.20 -13.98 3.40
CA TRP A 18 -8.65 -14.64 2.18
C TRP A 18 -7.48 -15.10 1.28
N ASN A 19 -7.75 -16.10 0.46
CA ASN A 19 -6.82 -16.63 -0.53
C ASN A 19 -7.48 -16.80 -1.93
N ASN A 20 -6.72 -17.28 -2.92
CA ASN A 20 -7.22 -17.43 -4.29
C ASN A 20 -8.43 -18.38 -4.41
N TYR A 21 -8.57 -19.36 -3.52
CA TYR A 21 -9.74 -20.24 -3.49
C TYR A 21 -10.99 -19.51 -3.01
N ASP A 22 -10.85 -18.59 -2.06
CA ASP A 22 -11.96 -17.74 -1.59
C ASP A 22 -12.48 -16.84 -2.71
N ILE A 23 -11.58 -16.24 -3.49
CA ILE A 23 -11.95 -15.38 -4.63
C ILE A 23 -12.68 -16.16 -5.73
N GLU A 24 -12.18 -17.35 -6.07
CA GLU A 24 -12.82 -18.18 -7.10
C GLU A 24 -14.19 -18.72 -6.63
N SER A 25 -14.32 -19.04 -5.34
CA SER A 25 -15.60 -19.44 -4.75
C SER A 25 -16.61 -18.29 -4.77
N LEU A 26 -16.18 -17.07 -4.41
CA LEU A 26 -17.01 -15.87 -4.49
C LEU A 26 -17.45 -15.57 -5.93
N ARG A 27 -16.55 -15.69 -6.91
CA ARG A 27 -16.87 -15.56 -8.34
C ARG A 27 -17.97 -16.52 -8.76
N GLN A 28 -17.90 -17.78 -8.36
CA GLN A 28 -18.92 -18.78 -8.70
C GLN A 28 -20.28 -18.45 -8.07
N LEU A 29 -20.31 -18.01 -6.81
CA LEU A 29 -21.53 -17.59 -6.13
C LEU A 29 -22.20 -16.40 -6.83
N LEU A 30 -21.40 -15.42 -7.23
CA LEU A 30 -21.84 -14.23 -7.94
C LEU A 30 -22.38 -14.54 -9.34
N GLN A 31 -21.73 -15.44 -10.09
CA GLN A 31 -22.19 -15.87 -11.41
C GLN A 31 -23.51 -16.64 -11.35
N ASN A 32 -23.75 -17.36 -10.26
CA ASN A 32 -25.00 -18.09 -10.03
C ASN A 32 -26.15 -17.18 -9.55
N ASN A 33 -25.92 -15.87 -9.38
CA ASN A 33 -26.88 -14.90 -8.82
C ASN A 33 -27.48 -15.38 -7.50
N ASP A 34 -26.64 -15.94 -6.63
CA ASP A 34 -27.08 -16.39 -5.31
C ASP A 34 -27.66 -15.21 -4.51
N CYS A 35 -28.97 -15.24 -4.26
CA CYS A 35 -29.71 -14.11 -3.70
C CYS A 35 -29.22 -13.73 -2.30
N GLU A 36 -28.80 -14.73 -1.51
CA GLU A 36 -28.26 -14.52 -0.18
C GLU A 36 -26.91 -13.80 -0.23
N THR A 37 -26.01 -14.22 -1.11
CA THR A 37 -24.74 -13.54 -1.38
C THR A 37 -24.99 -12.08 -1.81
N LEU A 38 -25.92 -11.83 -2.73
CA LEU A 38 -26.22 -10.48 -3.21
C LEU A 38 -26.76 -9.55 -2.11
N GLN A 39 -27.64 -10.07 -1.24
CA GLN A 39 -28.14 -9.31 -0.09
C GLN A 39 -27.02 -8.94 0.89
N GLN A 40 -26.06 -9.86 1.12
CA GLN A 40 -24.92 -9.58 1.99
C GLN A 40 -24.00 -8.51 1.40
N LEU A 41 -23.76 -8.56 0.09
CA LEU A 41 -22.92 -7.59 -0.60
C LEU A 41 -23.51 -6.18 -0.62
N SER A 42 -24.83 -6.03 -0.54
CA SER A 42 -25.48 -4.72 -0.45
C SER A 42 -25.02 -3.88 0.75
N LYS A 43 -24.52 -4.53 1.82
CA LYS A 43 -23.92 -3.85 2.98
C LYS A 43 -22.65 -3.07 2.63
N TYR A 44 -22.00 -3.45 1.53
CA TYR A 44 -20.77 -2.85 1.02
C TYR A 44 -21.04 -1.96 -0.19
N SER A 45 -22.23 -1.35 -0.30
CA SER A 45 -22.64 -0.52 -1.44
C SER A 45 -22.47 -1.20 -2.80
N VAL A 46 -22.73 -2.51 -2.85
CA VAL A 46 -22.78 -3.29 -4.08
C VAL A 46 -24.24 -3.42 -4.50
N VAL A 47 -24.59 -2.93 -5.69
CA VAL A 47 -25.95 -2.99 -6.22
C VAL A 47 -25.91 -3.64 -7.60
N ILE A 48 -26.72 -4.68 -7.82
CA ILE A 48 -26.91 -5.25 -9.15
C ILE A 48 -28.29 -4.84 -9.68
N SER A 49 -28.29 -4.05 -10.74
CA SER A 49 -29.49 -3.58 -11.42
C SER A 49 -30.14 -4.73 -12.21
N GLU A 50 -31.46 -4.64 -12.47
CA GLU A 50 -32.21 -5.64 -13.25
C GLU A 50 -31.64 -5.89 -14.67
N GLY A 51 -30.76 -5.00 -15.16
CA GLY A 51 -29.99 -5.13 -16.42
C GLY A 51 -28.62 -5.80 -16.30
N LYS A 52 -28.24 -6.35 -15.14
CA LYS A 52 -26.90 -6.87 -14.79
C LYS A 52 -25.78 -5.82 -14.71
N ASP A 53 -26.13 -4.54 -14.63
CA ASP A 53 -25.17 -3.51 -14.24
C ASP A 53 -24.81 -3.71 -12.76
N ILE A 54 -23.53 -3.88 -12.50
CA ILE A 54 -22.96 -4.09 -11.16
C ILE A 54 -22.38 -2.75 -10.73
N HIS A 55 -22.99 -2.13 -9.74
CA HIS A 55 -22.50 -0.94 -9.07
C HIS A 55 -21.70 -1.36 -7.84
N ILE A 56 -20.47 -0.85 -7.69
CA ILE A 56 -19.62 -1.05 -6.52
C ILE A 56 -19.10 0.32 -6.11
N GLY A 57 -19.67 0.89 -5.05
CA GLY A 57 -19.48 2.32 -4.75
C GLY A 57 -19.97 3.17 -5.93
N ASP A 58 -19.12 4.09 -6.40
CA ASP A 58 -19.41 4.94 -7.57
C ASP A 58 -19.09 4.29 -8.93
N ARG A 59 -18.57 3.05 -8.94
CA ARG A 59 -18.09 2.37 -10.16
C ARG A 59 -19.16 1.45 -10.73
N ASN A 60 -19.27 1.43 -12.06
CA ASN A 60 -20.22 0.58 -12.79
C ASN A 60 -19.47 -0.47 -13.62
N TYR A 61 -19.91 -1.71 -13.54
CA TYR A 61 -19.36 -2.86 -14.25
C TYR A 61 -20.46 -3.64 -14.97
N TYR A 62 -20.14 -4.24 -16.10
CA TYR A 62 -21.09 -5.03 -16.90
C TYR A 62 -20.96 -6.55 -16.69
N SER A 63 -19.95 -7.01 -15.94
CA SER A 63 -19.73 -8.42 -15.62
C SER A 63 -18.78 -8.60 -14.44
N TRP A 64 -18.87 -9.74 -13.76
CA TRP A 64 -17.94 -10.18 -12.70
C TRP A 64 -16.57 -10.62 -13.24
N ASN A 65 -15.92 -9.75 -14.02
CA ASN A 65 -14.55 -9.95 -14.49
C ASN A 65 -13.54 -9.70 -13.35
N ASP A 66 -12.25 -9.90 -13.62
CA ASP A 66 -11.18 -9.72 -12.62
C ASP A 66 -11.15 -8.32 -12.01
N GLU A 67 -11.61 -7.31 -12.76
CA GLU A 67 -11.67 -5.92 -12.30
C GLU A 67 -12.83 -5.70 -11.33
N ALA A 68 -14.04 -6.13 -11.69
CA ALA A 68 -15.22 -6.05 -10.82
C ALA A 68 -15.04 -6.86 -9.53
N LEU A 69 -14.39 -8.02 -9.61
CA LEU A 69 -14.06 -8.83 -8.43
C LEU A 69 -13.00 -8.16 -7.56
N SER A 70 -11.98 -7.54 -8.16
CA SER A 70 -10.98 -6.78 -7.40
C SER A 70 -11.63 -5.58 -6.68
N ALA A 71 -12.51 -4.87 -7.37
CA ALA A 71 -13.29 -3.77 -6.79
C ALA A 71 -14.19 -4.26 -5.64
N LEU A 72 -14.88 -5.40 -5.82
CA LEU A 72 -15.71 -5.99 -4.78
C LEU A 72 -14.92 -6.36 -3.53
N VAL A 73 -13.81 -7.09 -3.70
CA VAL A 73 -12.95 -7.50 -2.58
C VAL A 73 -12.47 -6.26 -1.84
N ARG A 74 -12.00 -5.24 -2.56
CA ARG A 74 -11.61 -3.96 -1.96
C ARG A 74 -12.75 -3.31 -1.18
N MET A 75 -13.94 -3.28 -1.76
CA MET A 75 -15.12 -2.69 -1.13
C MET A 75 -15.54 -3.44 0.14
N ILE A 76 -15.38 -4.76 0.18
CA ILE A 76 -15.62 -5.56 1.39
C ILE A 76 -14.56 -5.26 2.45
N GLN A 77 -13.28 -5.19 2.05
CA GLN A 77 -12.16 -5.00 2.98
C GLN A 77 -12.08 -3.60 3.59
N PHE A 78 -12.39 -2.60 2.77
CA PHE A 78 -12.10 -1.22 3.09
C PHE A 78 -13.35 -0.35 3.06
N GLY A 79 -14.46 -0.81 2.51
CA GLY A 79 -15.65 0.02 2.27
C GLY A 79 -15.41 1.02 1.13
N ASP A 80 -16.26 2.04 1.07
CA ASP A 80 -16.12 3.20 0.18
C ASP A 80 -15.03 4.15 0.70
N VAL A 81 -13.83 3.62 0.89
CA VAL A 81 -12.71 4.38 1.45
C VAL A 81 -11.95 5.01 0.31
N ASP A 82 -11.82 6.34 0.40
CA ASP A 82 -10.89 7.13 -0.39
C ASP A 82 -9.47 6.54 -0.21
N GLU A 83 -9.01 5.83 -1.24
CA GLU A 83 -7.72 5.14 -1.28
C GLU A 83 -6.56 6.10 -1.00
N ALA A 84 -6.71 7.37 -1.38
CA ALA A 84 -5.75 8.42 -1.08
C ALA A 84 -5.65 8.66 0.43
N ASN A 85 -6.79 8.76 1.12
CA ASN A 85 -6.84 8.95 2.58
C ASN A 85 -6.33 7.72 3.34
N LEU A 86 -6.60 6.52 2.83
CA LEU A 86 -6.02 5.29 3.40
C LEU A 86 -4.49 5.32 3.31
N LEU A 87 -3.95 5.68 2.16
CA LEU A 87 -2.50 5.79 1.96
C LEU A 87 -1.87 6.85 2.84
N VAL A 88 -2.48 8.04 2.90
CA VAL A 88 -2.05 9.11 3.82
C VAL A 88 -2.03 8.56 5.25
N THR A 89 -3.09 7.89 5.70
CA THR A 89 -3.19 7.33 7.05
C THR A 89 -2.13 6.26 7.33
N LYS A 90 -1.86 5.38 6.37
CA LYS A 90 -0.87 4.29 6.49
C LYS A 90 0.56 4.81 6.50
N LEU A 91 0.83 5.86 5.73
CA LEU A 91 2.13 6.52 5.71
C LEU A 91 2.31 7.41 6.94
N ASN A 92 1.26 8.05 7.42
CA ASN A 92 1.34 8.90 8.59
C ASN A 92 1.70 8.06 9.82
N ASN A 93 2.78 8.42 10.51
CA ASN A 93 3.39 7.66 11.62
C ASN A 93 4.04 6.31 11.23
N ALA A 94 4.24 6.03 9.94
CA ALA A 94 4.99 4.86 9.52
C ALA A 94 6.42 4.91 10.06
N ARG A 95 6.95 3.76 10.51
CA ARG A 95 8.30 3.65 11.06
C ARG A 95 9.04 2.46 10.49
N LEU A 96 10.35 2.64 10.33
CA LEU A 96 11.27 1.57 9.95
C LEU A 96 12.49 1.63 10.86
N GLN A 97 12.76 0.55 11.56
CA GLN A 97 13.95 0.41 12.41
C GLN A 97 14.68 -0.88 12.09
N GLY A 98 16.00 -0.86 12.19
CA GLY A 98 16.80 -2.04 11.93
C GLY A 98 18.29 -1.82 12.03
N GLU A 99 19.00 -2.92 11.81
CA GLU A 99 20.45 -2.98 11.75
C GLU A 99 20.86 -3.77 10.49
N GLU A 100 21.94 -3.37 9.82
CA GLU A 100 22.47 -4.09 8.66
C GLU A 100 23.98 -3.94 8.50
N GLY A 101 24.59 -4.85 7.73
CA GLY A 101 26.04 -4.86 7.48
C GLY A 101 26.81 -5.78 8.43
N ASP A 102 28.13 -5.62 8.45
CA ASP A 102 29.04 -6.50 9.21
C ASP A 102 29.86 -5.71 10.23
N ARG A 103 29.75 -6.12 11.51
CA ARG A 103 30.50 -5.52 12.61
C ARG A 103 31.96 -6.00 12.66
N LYS A 104 32.31 -7.14 12.07
CA LYS A 104 33.67 -7.71 12.12
C LYS A 104 34.54 -7.21 10.98
N THR A 105 34.00 -7.23 9.76
CA THR A 105 34.73 -6.87 8.54
C THR A 105 33.85 -6.02 7.63
N GLY A 106 33.79 -4.72 7.88
CA GLY A 106 33.11 -3.78 6.98
C GLY A 106 32.36 -2.66 7.67
N SER A 107 31.28 -2.23 7.03
CA SER A 107 30.38 -1.21 7.57
C SER A 107 29.19 -1.85 8.24
N PHE A 108 28.84 -1.35 9.42
CA PHE A 108 27.63 -1.69 10.15
C PHE A 108 26.76 -0.46 10.29
N TYR A 109 25.45 -0.61 10.09
CA TYR A 109 24.46 0.47 10.12
C TYR A 109 23.38 0.15 11.13
N SER A 110 22.93 1.18 11.85
CA SER A 110 21.69 1.16 12.63
C SER A 110 20.85 2.36 12.22
N TYR A 111 19.55 2.15 12.04
CA TYR A 111 18.63 3.17 11.57
C TYR A 111 17.30 3.12 12.29
N ASN A 112 16.69 4.29 12.44
CA ASN A 112 15.31 4.51 12.82
C ASN A 112 14.79 5.67 11.97
N ILE A 113 13.82 5.39 11.11
CA ILE A 113 13.19 6.32 10.18
C ILE A 113 11.71 6.42 10.56
N TRP A 114 11.14 7.61 10.51
CA TRP A 114 9.70 7.80 10.61
C TRP A 114 9.21 8.88 9.65
N LEU A 115 7.94 8.75 9.25
CA LEU A 115 7.24 9.70 8.40
C LEU A 115 6.28 10.53 9.25
N GLU A 116 6.16 11.81 8.90
CA GLU A 116 5.29 12.78 9.56
C GLU A 116 4.77 13.80 8.56
N ASP A 117 3.80 14.60 8.99
CA ASP A 117 3.15 15.65 8.18
C ASP A 117 2.72 15.14 6.79
N VAL A 118 2.18 13.93 6.74
CA VAL A 118 1.78 13.31 5.47
C VAL A 118 0.42 13.86 5.03
N PHE A 119 0.33 14.33 3.79
CA PHE A 119 -0.91 14.84 3.20
C PHE A 119 -1.00 14.54 1.71
N LEU A 120 -2.23 14.53 1.19
CA LEU A 120 -2.53 14.44 -0.23
C LEU A 120 -2.44 15.83 -0.85
N GLU A 121 -1.58 16.00 -1.85
CA GLU A 121 -1.45 17.26 -2.59
C GLU A 121 -2.38 17.30 -3.81
N ASN A 122 -2.46 16.19 -4.56
CA ASN A 122 -3.24 16.14 -5.79
C ASN A 122 -3.88 14.78 -5.98
N LEU A 123 -5.10 14.81 -6.52
CA LEU A 123 -5.88 13.67 -6.99
C LEU A 123 -6.33 13.99 -8.42
N HIS A 124 -5.88 13.18 -9.37
CA HIS A 124 -6.37 13.23 -10.74
C HIS A 124 -7.02 11.90 -11.10
N GLU A 125 -8.25 11.96 -11.57
CA GLU A 125 -9.03 10.79 -11.95
C GLU A 125 -9.58 11.00 -13.35
N PHE A 126 -9.31 10.06 -14.24
CA PHE A 126 -9.74 10.14 -15.63
C PHE A 126 -9.91 8.75 -16.24
N THR A 127 -10.72 8.68 -17.29
CA THR A 127 -10.94 7.46 -18.06
C THR A 127 -10.33 7.61 -19.45
N GLU A 128 -9.43 6.70 -19.83
CA GLU A 128 -8.83 6.67 -21.15
C GLU A 128 -8.85 5.24 -21.70
N ASN A 129 -9.38 5.02 -22.91
CA ASN A 129 -9.44 3.70 -23.56
C ASN A 129 -10.10 2.60 -22.68
N ASN A 130 -11.21 2.92 -22.01
CA ASN A 130 -11.89 2.07 -21.02
C ASN A 130 -11.02 1.65 -19.83
N ARG A 131 -9.95 2.41 -19.54
CA ARG A 131 -9.14 2.25 -18.33
C ARG A 131 -9.42 3.41 -17.40
N HIS A 132 -9.73 3.10 -16.16
CA HIS A 132 -9.89 4.05 -15.09
C HIS A 132 -8.52 4.32 -14.47
N ILE A 133 -8.04 5.54 -14.57
CA ILE A 133 -6.72 5.94 -14.08
C ILE A 133 -6.91 6.92 -12.92
N GLN A 134 -6.33 6.60 -11.78
CA GLN A 134 -6.27 7.46 -10.62
C GLN A 134 -4.80 7.74 -10.30
N GLN A 135 -4.45 9.01 -10.18
CA GLN A 135 -3.10 9.47 -9.86
C GLN A 135 -3.14 10.27 -8.56
N TYR A 136 -2.36 9.84 -7.59
CA TYR A 136 -2.22 10.48 -6.30
C TYR A 136 -0.81 11.04 -6.15
N ILE A 137 -0.72 12.28 -5.69
CA ILE A 137 0.53 12.87 -5.22
C ILE A 137 0.42 13.04 -3.71
N ILE A 138 1.17 12.23 -2.97
CA ILE A 138 1.26 12.30 -1.51
C ILE A 138 2.59 12.93 -1.15
N LYS A 139 2.58 13.89 -0.23
CA LYS A 139 3.78 14.55 0.28
C LYS A 139 3.86 14.44 1.79
N GLY A 140 5.07 14.61 2.31
CA GLY A 140 5.28 14.70 3.75
C GLY A 140 6.73 14.97 4.11
N GLN A 141 7.02 14.77 5.39
CA GLN A 141 8.35 14.88 5.95
C GLN A 141 8.81 13.50 6.44
N TRP A 142 10.11 13.29 6.37
CA TRP A 142 10.75 12.15 6.98
C TRP A 142 11.89 12.63 7.85
N ASP A 143 12.11 11.89 8.91
CA ASP A 143 13.01 12.24 9.97
C ASP A 143 13.70 10.97 10.46
N SER A 144 14.93 11.08 10.95
CA SER A 144 15.72 9.88 11.22
C SER A 144 16.77 9.99 12.30
N ARG A 145 17.18 8.81 12.78
CA ARG A 145 18.43 8.58 13.50
C ARG A 145 19.17 7.49 12.77
N VAL A 146 20.31 7.83 12.19
CA VAL A 146 21.16 6.86 11.49
C VAL A 146 22.56 6.90 12.04
N TYR A 147 23.18 5.72 12.06
CA TYR A 147 24.49 5.51 12.60
C TYR A 147 25.24 4.51 11.75
N LYS A 148 26.49 4.83 11.42
CA LYS A 148 27.40 3.97 10.67
C LYS A 148 28.65 3.73 11.48
N GLU A 149 29.06 2.48 11.61
CA GLU A 149 30.38 2.09 12.11
C GLU A 149 31.19 1.50 10.95
N ILE A 150 32.49 1.81 10.88
CA ILE A 150 33.40 1.12 9.97
C ILE A 150 34.42 0.39 10.81
N ASN A 151 34.46 -0.93 10.65
CA ASN A 151 35.32 -1.83 11.40
C ASN A 151 36.23 -2.60 10.44
N ALA A 152 37.51 -2.67 10.77
CA ALA A 152 38.49 -3.55 10.14
C ALA A 152 39.06 -4.47 11.20
N PHE A 153 38.93 -5.79 11.00
CA PHE A 153 39.43 -6.80 11.93
C PHE A 153 38.93 -6.61 13.38
N GLY A 154 37.66 -6.23 13.53
CA GLY A 154 37.06 -5.97 14.86
C GLY A 154 37.49 -4.66 15.52
N VAL A 155 38.29 -3.82 14.86
CA VAL A 155 38.68 -2.49 15.33
C VAL A 155 37.94 -1.43 14.54
N ARG A 156 37.36 -0.44 15.23
CA ARG A 156 36.73 0.73 14.59
C ARG A 156 37.81 1.60 13.94
N VAL A 157 37.70 1.83 12.63
CA VAL A 157 38.73 2.51 11.81
C VAL A 157 38.33 3.87 11.25
N ASP A 158 37.04 4.21 11.20
CA ASP A 158 36.58 5.52 10.71
C ASP A 158 35.68 6.22 11.73
N ARG A 159 35.55 7.54 11.59
CA ARG A 159 34.59 8.33 12.34
C ARG A 159 33.19 7.94 11.88
N PRO A 160 32.31 7.48 12.79
CA PRO A 160 30.93 7.24 12.43
C PRO A 160 30.31 8.52 11.88
N TRP A 161 29.22 8.42 11.13
CA TRP A 161 28.40 9.58 10.71
C TRP A 161 27.96 10.49 11.90
N GLY A 162 28.23 10.05 13.13
CA GLY A 162 28.04 10.74 14.39
C GLY A 162 26.93 10.06 15.17
N ARG A 163 27.04 9.96 16.50
CA ARG A 163 25.95 9.44 17.34
C ARG A 163 24.68 10.31 17.31
N ASN A 164 24.80 11.55 16.83
CA ASN A 164 23.75 12.58 16.93
C ASN A 164 23.29 13.12 15.56
N LYS A 165 23.69 12.49 14.45
CA LYS A 165 23.23 12.96 13.14
C LYS A 165 21.77 12.62 12.97
N LYS A 166 20.97 13.64 12.67
CA LYS A 166 19.53 13.54 12.45
C LYS A 166 19.19 13.98 11.04
N PRO A 167 19.45 13.12 10.03
CA PRO A 167 18.99 13.43 8.69
C PRO A 167 17.48 13.52 8.66
N HIS A 168 17.00 14.46 7.85
CA HIS A 168 15.60 14.75 7.63
C HIS A 168 15.42 15.28 6.21
N GLY A 169 14.18 15.31 5.76
CA GLY A 169 13.84 15.90 4.47
C GLY A 169 12.38 15.74 4.13
N HIS A 170 12.02 16.23 2.94
CA HIS A 170 10.71 16.02 2.37
C HIS A 170 10.69 14.72 1.57
N PHE A 171 9.50 14.15 1.40
CA PHE A 171 9.27 13.11 0.41
C PHE A 171 8.06 13.43 -0.45
N THR A 172 8.06 12.86 -1.65
CA THR A 172 6.93 12.83 -2.57
C THR A 172 6.70 11.39 -3.01
N VAL A 173 5.44 11.00 -3.06
CA VAL A 173 5.00 9.71 -3.61
C VAL A 173 4.03 9.98 -4.73
N GLU A 174 4.32 9.41 -5.89
CA GLU A 174 3.38 9.31 -7.00
C GLU A 174 2.85 7.89 -7.03
N VAL A 175 1.53 7.75 -6.88
CA VAL A 175 0.83 6.47 -7.00
C VAL A 175 -0.07 6.57 -8.21
N GLU A 176 0.18 5.73 -9.21
CA GLU A 176 -0.74 5.55 -10.33
C GLU A 176 -1.49 4.25 -10.11
N MET A 177 -2.82 4.32 -10.16
CA MET A 177 -3.71 3.19 -10.15
C MET A 177 -4.43 3.09 -11.48
N LEU A 178 -4.51 1.86 -11.99
CA LEU A 178 -5.13 1.54 -13.26
C LEU A 178 -6.14 0.41 -12.99
N ASN A 179 -7.41 0.73 -13.18
CA ASN A 179 -8.55 -0.16 -12.90
C ASN A 179 -8.53 -0.69 -11.45
N GLY A 180 -8.17 0.19 -10.50
CA GLY A 180 -8.05 -0.16 -9.09
C GLY A 180 -6.86 -1.07 -8.75
N ARG A 181 -5.93 -1.33 -9.68
CA ARG A 181 -4.64 -1.96 -9.37
C ARG A 181 -3.55 -0.92 -9.33
N VAL A 182 -2.43 -1.20 -8.67
CA VAL A 182 -1.31 -0.27 -8.55
C VAL A 182 -0.20 -0.70 -9.49
N PRO A 183 -0.22 -0.30 -10.78
CA PRO A 183 0.84 -0.63 -11.71
C PRO A 183 2.17 0.01 -11.33
N GLN A 184 2.15 1.18 -10.66
CA GLN A 184 3.36 1.93 -10.41
C GLN A 184 3.30 2.75 -9.11
N ILE A 185 4.36 2.62 -8.32
CA ILE A 185 4.64 3.46 -7.16
C ILE A 185 6.01 4.08 -7.38
N LYS A 186 6.09 5.41 -7.33
CA LYS A 186 7.38 6.13 -7.32
C LYS A 186 7.48 6.90 -6.00
N ALA A 187 8.40 6.49 -5.14
CA ALA A 187 8.71 7.19 -3.92
C ALA A 187 10.03 7.94 -4.09
N TYR A 188 10.03 9.22 -3.73
CA TYR A 188 11.19 10.09 -3.79
C TYR A 188 11.41 10.71 -2.42
N ALA A 189 12.56 10.45 -1.80
CA ALA A 189 12.98 11.15 -0.59
C ALA A 189 14.06 12.17 -0.95
N ALA A 190 13.96 13.38 -0.38
CA ALA A 190 14.95 14.43 -0.58
C ALA A 190 16.35 13.94 -0.18
N ARG A 191 17.33 14.21 -1.03
CA ARG A 191 18.73 13.83 -0.88
C ARG A 191 19.58 15.09 -0.79
N TYR A 192 20.68 14.99 -0.05
CA TYR A 192 21.61 16.11 0.18
C TYR A 192 23.05 15.65 -0.06
N ASP A 193 23.99 16.58 -0.11
CA ASP A 193 25.42 16.25 -0.21
C ASP A 193 25.98 15.73 1.12
N ASP A 194 25.37 14.64 1.59
CA ASP A 194 25.65 13.99 2.86
C ASP A 194 25.32 12.50 2.77
N SER A 195 26.32 11.64 3.02
CA SER A 195 26.14 10.19 2.96
C SER A 195 25.10 9.67 3.96
N ALA A 196 25.02 10.27 5.16
CA ALA A 196 24.06 9.84 6.17
C ALA A 196 22.62 10.16 5.74
N ASN A 197 22.40 11.36 5.18
CA ASN A 197 21.13 11.74 4.61
C ASN A 197 20.75 10.87 3.41
N ASN A 198 21.66 10.65 2.46
CA ASN A 198 21.38 9.81 1.30
C ASN A 198 21.05 8.35 1.66
N TYR A 199 21.66 7.84 2.73
CA TYR A 199 21.30 6.53 3.29
C TYR A 199 19.92 6.54 3.93
N ALA A 200 19.60 7.54 4.76
CA ALA A 200 18.30 7.69 5.39
C ALA A 200 17.16 7.91 4.37
N ALA A 201 17.41 8.68 3.31
CA ALA A 201 16.49 8.87 2.19
C ALA A 201 16.19 7.53 1.49
N GLY A 202 17.22 6.69 1.24
CA GLY A 202 17.00 5.35 0.68
C GLY A 202 16.17 4.44 1.59
N LYS A 203 16.36 4.51 2.91
CA LYS A 203 15.52 3.79 3.89
C LYS A 203 14.09 4.32 3.97
N THR A 204 13.92 5.63 3.78
CA THR A 204 12.61 6.28 3.67
C THR A 204 11.85 5.78 2.46
N GLU A 205 12.48 5.73 1.28
CA GLU A 205 11.88 5.18 0.05
C GLU A 205 11.48 3.71 0.22
N GLN A 206 12.29 2.90 0.91
CA GLN A 206 11.97 1.51 1.26
C GLN A 206 10.74 1.40 2.18
N LEU A 207 10.68 2.21 3.25
CA LEU A 207 9.54 2.24 4.17
C LEU A 207 8.25 2.59 3.43
N ILE A 208 8.27 3.67 2.63
CA ILE A 208 7.12 4.13 1.84
C ILE A 208 6.65 3.00 0.91
N SER A 209 7.57 2.42 0.13
CA SER A 209 7.24 1.37 -0.84
C SER A 209 6.63 0.14 -0.16
N SER A 210 7.18 -0.28 0.99
CA SER A 210 6.63 -1.37 1.81
C SER A 210 5.21 -1.05 2.26
N LYS A 211 4.97 0.14 2.82
CA LYS A 211 3.68 0.51 3.40
C LYS A 211 2.58 0.66 2.35
N ILE A 212 2.92 1.19 1.18
CA ILE A 212 1.98 1.29 0.06
C ILE A 212 1.65 -0.12 -0.46
N SER A 213 2.66 -0.99 -0.59
CA SER A 213 2.43 -2.38 -1.03
C SER A 213 1.57 -3.16 -0.04
N GLU A 214 1.78 -2.97 1.27
CA GLU A 214 0.94 -3.54 2.33
C GLU A 214 -0.50 -3.00 2.26
N ALA A 215 -0.67 -1.69 2.07
CA ALA A 215 -1.98 -1.04 2.05
C ALA A 215 -2.80 -1.41 0.83
N LEU A 216 -2.16 -1.53 -0.33
CA LEU A 216 -2.85 -1.70 -1.60
C LEU A 216 -2.89 -3.15 -2.09
N ARG A 217 -2.37 -4.12 -1.30
CA ARG A 217 -2.24 -5.56 -1.61
C ARG A 217 -2.30 -5.82 -3.12
N ILE A 218 -1.14 -5.61 -3.75
CA ILE A 218 -0.98 -5.75 -5.20
C ILE A 218 -1.34 -7.19 -5.59
N PHE A 219 -2.43 -7.36 -6.35
CA PHE A 219 -2.85 -8.60 -7.00
C PHE A 219 -2.19 -8.76 -8.36
#